data_AF-A0A8S3J400-F1
#
_entry.id   AF-A0A8S3J400-F1
#
_cell.length_a   1.000
_cell.length_b   1.000
_cell.length_c   1.000
_cell.angle_alpha   90.00
_cell.angle_beta   90.00
_cell.angle_gamma   90.00
#
_symmetry.space_group_name_H-M   'P 1'
#
loop_
_entity.id
_entity.type
_entity.pdbx_description
1 polymer ?
#
loop_
_entity_poly.entity_id
_entity_poly.type
_entity_poly.pdbx_seq_one_letter_code
_entity_poly.pdbx_strand_id
1 'polypeptide(L)'
;MVRAYLDVVRDTVCGLTLRTQERAYRSDNQSRPMDINERIKGLDWPITGITMIGQRRLINIEWAIRFVIANGVMGDFIECGVWRGGSSVFARAVLKALNNSDRHVWLVDSFQGLPKARTSNDDDNWSTMEYLKVSLEEVQTNFRSFHLLDDRVHFCKGYFVDSLPR
;
A
#
# COMPACT_ATOMS: atom_id res chain seq x y z
N MET A 1 -14.17 19.37 -2.59
CA MET A 1 -12.79 19.29 -3.14
C MET A 1 -11.98 18.15 -2.51
N VAL A 2 -11.85 18.08 -1.17
CA VAL A 2 -11.13 17.00 -0.45
C VAL A 2 -11.62 15.59 -0.82
N ARG A 3 -12.95 15.36 -0.84
CA ARG A 3 -13.50 14.03 -1.15
C ARG A 3 -13.12 13.56 -2.56
N ALA A 4 -13.27 14.43 -3.56
CA ALA A 4 -12.92 14.11 -4.95
C ALA A 4 -11.44 13.77 -5.11
N TYR A 5 -10.55 14.51 -4.44
CA TYR A 5 -9.11 14.20 -4.43
C TYR A 5 -8.84 12.79 -3.88
N LEU A 6 -9.40 12.45 -2.72
CA LEU A 6 -9.18 11.13 -2.11
C LEU A 6 -9.81 10.00 -2.93
N ASP A 7 -10.97 10.23 -3.54
CA ASP A 7 -11.60 9.25 -4.44
C ASP A 7 -10.71 8.97 -5.67
N VAL A 8 -10.13 10.00 -6.28
CA VAL A 8 -9.21 9.85 -7.43
C VAL A 8 -7.92 9.13 -7.02
N VAL A 9 -7.31 9.51 -5.90
CA VAL A 9 -6.08 8.84 -5.41
C VAL A 9 -6.38 7.36 -5.13
N ARG A 10 -7.46 7.06 -4.40
CA ARG A 10 -7.88 5.68 -4.09
C ARG A 10 -8.06 4.84 -5.36
N ASP A 11 -8.80 5.37 -6.33
CA ASP A 11 -9.08 4.64 -7.57
C ASP A 11 -7.78 4.45 -8.37
N THR A 12 -6.88 5.44 -8.38
CA THR A 12 -5.60 5.36 -9.09
C THR A 12 -4.65 4.33 -8.46
N VAL A 13 -4.47 4.36 -7.13
CA VAL A 13 -3.58 3.38 -6.48
C VAL A 13 -4.09 1.95 -6.62
N CYS A 14 -5.42 1.76 -6.74
CA CYS A 14 -6.04 0.48 -7.04
C CYS A 14 -5.99 0.09 -8.52
N GLY A 15 -5.45 0.90 -9.43
CA GLY A 15 -5.49 0.62 -10.88
C GLY A 15 -6.91 0.65 -11.47
N LEU A 16 -7.85 1.33 -10.80
CA LEU A 16 -9.25 1.49 -11.22
C LEU A 16 -9.48 2.76 -12.06
N THR A 17 -8.46 3.60 -12.29
CA THR A 17 -8.64 4.78 -13.17
C THR A 17 -8.76 4.36 -14.64
N LEU A 18 -8.07 3.28 -15.03
CA LEU A 18 -8.07 2.73 -16.40
C LEU A 18 -9.14 1.63 -16.61
N ARG A 19 -10.24 1.64 -15.84
CA ARG A 19 -11.28 0.59 -15.61
C ARG A 19 -11.47 -0.52 -16.66
N THR A 20 -11.26 -0.26 -17.93
CA THR A 20 -11.51 -1.16 -19.07
C THR A 20 -10.28 -1.89 -19.61
N GLN A 21 -9.05 -1.48 -19.28
CA GLN A 21 -7.81 -2.08 -19.81
C GLN A 21 -7.00 -2.87 -18.77
N GLU A 22 -7.38 -2.77 -17.50
CA GLU A 22 -6.63 -3.40 -16.43
C GLU A 22 -6.82 -4.92 -16.41
N ARG A 23 -5.73 -5.62 -16.10
CA ARG A 23 -5.69 -7.06 -15.87
C ARG A 23 -5.20 -7.34 -14.45
N ALA A 24 -5.42 -8.56 -13.97
CA ALA A 24 -4.90 -8.95 -12.67
C ALA A 24 -4.55 -10.43 -12.60
N TYR A 25 -3.58 -10.75 -11.76
CA TYR A 25 -3.24 -12.12 -11.39
C TYR A 25 -4.19 -12.64 -10.30
N ARG A 26 -4.28 -13.96 -10.18
CA ARG A 26 -4.98 -14.67 -9.10
C ARG A 26 -4.04 -15.69 -8.46
N SER A 27 -4.52 -16.42 -7.47
CA SER A 27 -3.76 -17.46 -6.76
C SER A 27 -3.19 -18.55 -7.67
N ASP A 28 -3.76 -18.76 -8.85
CA ASP A 28 -3.25 -19.69 -9.87
C ASP A 28 -2.19 -19.08 -10.80
N ASN A 29 -1.73 -17.87 -10.50
CA ASN A 29 -0.74 -17.10 -11.27
C ASN A 29 -1.13 -16.81 -12.73
N GLN A 30 -2.42 -16.91 -13.08
CA GLN A 30 -2.91 -16.57 -14.41
C GLN A 30 -3.45 -15.14 -14.47
N SER A 31 -3.06 -14.40 -15.51
CA SER A 31 -3.59 -13.07 -15.77
C SER A 31 -4.96 -13.15 -16.46
N ARG A 32 -5.95 -12.45 -15.92
CA ARG A 32 -7.31 -12.33 -16.49
C ARG A 32 -7.75 -10.86 -16.53
N PRO A 33 -8.78 -10.50 -17.31
CA PRO A 33 -9.43 -9.20 -17.18
C PRO A 33 -9.77 -8.90 -15.71
N MET A 34 -9.60 -7.66 -15.29
CA MET A 34 -9.91 -7.26 -13.92
C MET A 34 -11.41 -7.39 -13.64
N ASP A 35 -11.75 -8.04 -12.54
CA ASP A 35 -13.10 -8.05 -11.98
C ASP A 35 -13.20 -6.93 -10.95
N ILE A 36 -14.14 -6.01 -11.17
CA ILE A 36 -14.30 -4.83 -10.32
C ILE A 36 -14.70 -5.19 -8.88
N ASN A 37 -15.50 -6.24 -8.67
CA ASN A 37 -15.92 -6.66 -7.35
C ASN A 37 -14.75 -7.28 -6.58
N GLU A 38 -13.90 -8.04 -7.25
CA GLU A 38 -12.66 -8.56 -6.66
C GLU A 38 -11.70 -7.42 -6.33
N ARG A 39 -11.50 -6.46 -7.23
CA ARG A 39 -10.64 -5.29 -6.98
C ARG A 39 -11.14 -4.42 -5.82
N ILE A 40 -12.45 -4.21 -5.71
CA ILE A 40 -13.06 -3.49 -4.58
C ILE A 40 -12.75 -4.19 -3.25
N LYS A 41 -12.79 -5.53 -3.23
CA LYS A 41 -12.50 -6.36 -2.05
C LYS A 41 -10.99 -6.62 -1.85
N GLY A 42 -10.17 -6.38 -2.87
CA GLY A 42 -8.74 -6.71 -2.93
C GLY A 42 -8.51 -8.23 -2.91
N LEU A 43 -9.28 -8.95 -3.72
CA LEU A 43 -9.15 -10.41 -3.91
C LEU A 43 -8.35 -10.77 -5.16
N ASP A 44 -7.72 -9.79 -5.79
CA ASP A 44 -6.88 -9.93 -6.96
C ASP A 44 -5.55 -9.20 -6.80
N TRP A 45 -4.63 -9.47 -7.71
CA TRP A 45 -3.30 -8.89 -7.75
C TRP A 45 -3.16 -7.96 -8.96
N PRO A 46 -3.23 -6.63 -8.75
CA PRO A 46 -3.24 -5.65 -9.85
C PRO A 46 -1.96 -5.69 -10.68
N ILE A 47 -2.07 -5.51 -11.99
CA ILE A 47 -0.89 -5.36 -12.85
C ILE A 47 -0.39 -3.92 -12.80
N THR A 48 -1.27 -2.93 -12.97
CA THR A 48 -0.91 -1.50 -12.92
C THR A 48 -1.17 -0.83 -11.57
N GLY A 49 -2.09 -1.38 -10.77
CA GLY A 49 -2.32 -0.90 -9.40
C GLY A 49 -1.07 -1.03 -8.54
N ILE A 50 -0.86 -0.04 -7.66
CA ILE A 50 0.26 0.01 -6.71
C ILE A 50 -0.15 -0.38 -5.29
N THR A 51 -1.40 -0.82 -5.09
CA THR A 51 -1.82 -1.55 -3.89
C THR A 51 -2.80 -2.67 -4.25
N MET A 52 -2.69 -3.81 -3.57
CA MET A 52 -3.56 -4.97 -3.74
C MET A 52 -4.65 -5.08 -2.67
N ILE A 53 -4.72 -4.14 -1.72
CA ILE A 53 -5.68 -4.25 -0.60
C ILE A 53 -7.13 -3.89 -1.02
N GLY A 54 -7.30 -3.30 -2.20
CA GLY A 54 -8.61 -2.91 -2.71
C GLY A 54 -9.25 -1.72 -1.99
N GLN A 55 -10.35 -1.22 -2.57
CA GLN A 55 -10.98 0.01 -2.11
C GLN A 55 -11.53 -0.08 -0.68
N ARG A 56 -12.10 -1.22 -0.27
CA ARG A 56 -12.69 -1.38 1.07
C ARG A 56 -11.67 -1.17 2.18
N ARG A 57 -10.46 -1.73 2.04
CA ARG A 57 -9.38 -1.57 3.03
C ARG A 57 -8.76 -0.17 2.96
N LEU A 58 -8.69 0.47 1.80
CA LEU A 58 -8.31 1.88 1.72
C LEU A 58 -9.32 2.80 2.44
N ILE A 59 -10.62 2.57 2.27
CA ILE A 59 -11.66 3.33 3.00
C ILE A 59 -11.52 3.12 4.52
N ASN A 60 -11.15 1.91 4.95
CA ASN A 60 -10.84 1.65 6.36
C ASN A 60 -9.62 2.45 6.85
N ILE A 61 -8.55 2.57 6.04
CA ILE A 61 -7.40 3.44 6.35
C ILE A 61 -7.84 4.90 6.49
N GLU A 62 -8.63 5.42 5.55
CA GLU A 62 -9.16 6.79 5.64
C GLU A 62 -9.97 6.99 6.93
N TRP A 63 -10.85 6.04 7.25
CA TRP A 63 -11.67 6.08 8.47
C TRP A 63 -10.80 6.07 9.73
N ALA A 64 -9.82 5.17 9.81
CA ALA A 64 -8.94 5.05 10.98
C ALA A 64 -8.13 6.33 11.22
N ILE A 65 -7.56 6.91 10.16
CA ILE A 65 -6.82 8.18 10.24
C ILE A 65 -7.73 9.32 10.72
N ARG A 66 -8.93 9.44 10.15
CA ARG A 66 -9.91 10.45 10.59
C ARG A 66 -10.30 10.24 12.05
N PHE A 67 -10.50 8.99 12.47
CA PHE A 67 -10.88 8.65 13.83
C PHE A 67 -9.81 9.08 14.84
N VAL A 68 -8.54 8.71 14.62
CA VAL A 68 -7.45 9.07 15.54
C VAL A 68 -7.21 10.57 15.60
N ILE A 69 -7.38 11.29 14.48
CA ILE A 69 -7.29 12.75 14.46
C ILE A 69 -8.45 13.38 15.24
N ALA A 70 -9.69 12.95 14.98
CA ALA A 70 -10.88 13.50 15.64
C ALA A 70 -10.88 13.26 17.16
N ASN A 71 -10.23 12.19 17.62
CA ASN A 71 -10.13 11.83 19.04
C ASN A 71 -8.81 12.25 19.70
N GLY A 72 -7.94 13.00 19.00
CA GLY A 72 -6.68 13.47 19.57
C GLY A 72 -5.70 12.36 19.98
N VAL A 73 -5.79 11.18 19.35
CA VAL A 73 -4.90 10.05 19.66
C VAL A 73 -3.54 10.32 19.02
N MET A 74 -2.51 10.55 19.83
CA MET A 74 -1.16 10.88 19.36
C MET A 74 -0.50 9.70 18.59
N GLY A 75 0.46 10.01 17.72
CA GLY A 75 1.31 9.03 17.03
C GLY A 75 1.23 9.07 15.50
N ASP A 76 2.02 8.22 14.86
CA ASP A 76 2.18 8.17 13.41
C ASP A 76 1.34 7.08 12.73
N PHE A 77 1.36 7.04 11.40
CA PHE A 77 0.88 5.91 10.60
C PHE A 77 2.05 5.00 10.23
N ILE A 78 1.88 3.68 10.36
CA ILE A 78 2.87 2.68 9.97
C ILE A 78 2.21 1.56 9.14
N GLU A 79 2.89 1.13 8.08
CA GLU A 79 2.55 -0.06 7.30
C GLU A 79 3.75 -1.02 7.27
N CYS A 80 3.54 -2.25 7.73
CA CYS A 80 4.54 -3.32 7.72
C CYS A 80 4.21 -4.33 6.61
N GLY A 81 4.96 -4.27 5.50
CA GLY A 81 4.64 -4.97 4.26
C GLY A 81 3.86 -4.06 3.32
N VAL A 82 4.58 -3.31 2.50
CA VAL A 82 4.05 -2.20 1.70
C VAL A 82 3.90 -2.56 0.22
N TRP A 83 4.62 -3.59 -0.26
CA TRP A 83 4.66 -3.94 -1.69
C TRP A 83 5.02 -2.71 -2.55
N ARG A 84 4.14 -2.29 -3.48
CA ARG A 84 4.31 -1.08 -4.31
C ARG A 84 3.99 0.22 -3.59
N GLY A 85 3.58 0.17 -2.33
CA GLY A 85 3.40 1.32 -1.43
C GLY A 85 2.08 2.09 -1.57
N GLY A 86 1.14 1.63 -2.39
CA GLY A 86 -0.07 2.38 -2.71
C GLY A 86 -1.00 2.68 -1.52
N SER A 87 -1.02 1.81 -0.51
CA SER A 87 -1.76 2.02 0.75
C SER A 87 -1.13 3.12 1.58
N SER A 88 0.18 3.11 1.74
CA SER A 88 0.93 4.21 2.38
C SER A 88 0.85 5.52 1.60
N VAL A 89 0.87 5.50 0.25
CA VAL A 89 0.58 6.68 -0.59
C VAL A 89 -0.80 7.24 -0.25
N PHE A 90 -1.80 6.37 -0.16
CA PHE A 90 -3.16 6.78 0.18
C PHE A 90 -3.26 7.34 1.61
N ALA A 91 -2.60 6.72 2.60
CA ALA A 91 -2.53 7.24 3.96
C ALA A 91 -1.92 8.65 4.00
N ARG A 92 -0.80 8.87 3.29
CA ARG A 92 -0.17 10.19 3.15
C ARG A 92 -1.11 11.20 2.48
N ALA A 93 -1.86 10.80 1.46
CA ALA A 93 -2.87 11.64 0.80
C ALA A 93 -3.99 12.06 1.75
N VAL A 94 -4.49 11.14 2.57
CA VAL A 94 -5.51 11.44 3.61
C VAL A 94 -4.98 12.49 4.58
N LEU A 95 -3.79 12.29 5.14
CA LEU A 95 -3.18 13.27 6.06
C LEU A 95 -3.00 14.65 5.41
N LYS A 96 -2.51 14.70 4.16
CA LYS A 96 -2.39 15.95 3.38
C LYS A 96 -3.73 16.65 3.22
N ALA A 97 -4.77 15.90 2.85
CA ALA A 97 -6.09 16.45 2.59
C ALA A 97 -6.81 16.95 3.86
N LEU A 98 -6.39 16.47 5.03
CA LEU A 98 -6.83 16.95 6.34
C LEU A 98 -5.97 18.09 6.88
N ASN A 99 -4.98 18.56 6.12
CA ASN A 99 -3.95 19.51 6.58
C ASN A 99 -3.26 19.05 7.88
N ASN A 100 -3.16 17.73 8.11
CA ASN A 100 -2.45 17.21 9.26
C ASN A 100 -0.95 17.13 8.93
N SER A 101 -0.17 17.94 9.63
CA SER A 101 1.29 18.03 9.48
C SER A 101 2.07 17.32 10.58
N ASP A 102 1.37 16.81 11.61
CA ASP A 102 1.99 16.32 12.84
C ASP A 102 2.34 14.83 12.77
N ARG A 103 1.69 14.09 11.88
CA ARG A 103 1.88 12.65 11.73
C ARG A 103 2.74 12.32 10.53
N HIS A 104 3.67 11.41 10.75
CA HIS A 104 4.48 10.82 9.72
C HIS A 104 3.88 9.51 9.20
N VAL A 105 4.35 9.07 8.03
CA VAL A 105 3.99 7.80 7.39
C VAL A 105 5.25 6.95 7.31
N TRP A 106 5.27 5.83 8.03
CA TRP A 106 6.38 4.90 8.08
C TRP A 106 6.09 3.66 7.23
N LEU A 107 6.95 3.41 6.25
CA LEU A 107 6.92 2.24 5.38
C LEU A 107 7.99 1.27 5.83
N VAL A 108 7.59 0.13 6.39
CA VAL A 108 8.50 -0.90 6.83
C VAL A 108 8.37 -2.10 5.91
N ASP A 109 9.42 -2.38 5.15
CA ASP A 109 9.44 -3.48 4.19
C ASP A 109 10.87 -3.95 3.95
N SER A 110 11.02 -5.19 3.49
CA SER A 110 12.30 -5.69 3.03
C SER A 110 12.75 -4.99 1.74
N PHE A 111 11.78 -4.52 0.94
CA PHE A 111 11.95 -4.03 -0.43
C PHE A 111 12.63 -5.06 -1.35
N GLN A 112 12.46 -6.34 -1.02
CA GLN A 112 13.03 -7.49 -1.73
C GLN A 112 12.10 -8.72 -1.70
N GLY A 113 10.82 -8.54 -1.33
CA GLY A 113 9.82 -9.60 -1.19
C GLY A 113 9.88 -10.35 0.14
N LEU A 114 9.23 -11.50 0.19
CA LEU A 114 9.11 -12.29 1.43
C LEU A 114 10.42 -13.02 1.77
N PRO A 115 10.74 -13.20 3.06
CA PRO A 115 11.86 -14.04 3.47
C PRO A 115 11.58 -15.50 3.11
N LYS A 116 12.64 -16.30 2.99
CA LYS A 116 12.49 -17.76 2.97
C LYS A 116 11.87 -18.26 4.27
N ALA A 117 11.14 -19.37 4.18
CA ALA A 117 10.68 -20.11 5.35
C ALA A 117 11.84 -20.33 6.35
N ARG A 118 11.60 -20.03 7.64
CA ARG A 118 12.59 -20.21 8.71
C ARG A 118 12.32 -21.47 9.52
N THR A 119 11.07 -21.90 9.57
CA THR A 119 10.60 -23.08 10.31
C THR A 119 9.76 -23.97 9.41
N SER A 120 9.51 -25.21 9.85
CA SER A 120 8.62 -26.14 9.14
C SER A 120 7.14 -25.72 9.12
N ASN A 121 6.76 -24.71 9.91
CA ASN A 121 5.42 -24.15 9.94
C ASN A 121 5.24 -23.01 8.93
N ASP A 122 6.33 -22.54 8.32
CA ASP A 122 6.29 -21.46 7.32
C ASP A 122 6.09 -22.05 5.92
N ASP A 123 5.28 -21.39 5.09
CA ASP A 123 5.19 -21.67 3.67
C ASP A 123 6.25 -20.86 2.90
N ASP A 124 6.95 -21.51 1.98
CA ASP A 124 7.99 -20.88 1.14
C ASP A 124 7.47 -20.48 -0.25
N ASN A 125 6.20 -20.74 -0.58
CA ASN A 125 5.61 -20.53 -1.90
C ASN A 125 5.73 -19.09 -2.44
N TRP A 126 5.89 -18.10 -1.56
CA TRP A 126 5.92 -16.68 -1.95
C TRP A 126 7.32 -16.05 -1.90
N SER A 127 8.33 -16.71 -1.32
CA SER A 127 9.68 -16.14 -1.17
C SER A 127 10.39 -15.96 -2.52
N THR A 128 10.04 -16.79 -3.51
CA THR A 128 10.60 -16.73 -4.87
C THR A 128 9.74 -15.90 -5.83
N MET A 129 8.60 -15.38 -5.39
CA MET A 129 7.64 -14.72 -6.27
C MET A 129 8.09 -13.31 -6.65
N GLU A 130 8.52 -13.14 -7.90
CA GLU A 130 9.05 -11.86 -8.39
C GLU A 130 8.04 -10.72 -8.32
N TYR A 131 6.74 -11.00 -8.50
CA TYR A 131 5.67 -10.01 -8.39
C TYR A 131 5.62 -9.31 -7.02
N LEU A 132 6.07 -9.98 -5.95
CA LEU A 132 6.08 -9.44 -4.58
C LEU A 132 7.39 -8.73 -4.25
N LYS A 133 8.40 -8.76 -5.12
CA LYS A 133 9.67 -8.06 -4.95
C LYS A 133 9.59 -6.68 -5.60
N VAL A 134 9.53 -5.65 -4.75
CA VAL A 134 9.48 -4.25 -5.19
C VAL A 134 10.61 -3.51 -4.50
N SER A 135 11.44 -2.82 -5.26
CA SER A 135 12.58 -2.06 -4.73
C SER A 135 12.12 -0.80 -3.99
N LEU A 136 12.97 -0.30 -3.08
CA LEU A 136 12.73 0.96 -2.39
C LEU A 136 12.61 2.12 -3.39
N GLU A 137 13.45 2.09 -4.43
CA GLU A 137 13.48 3.09 -5.50
C GLU A 137 12.16 3.14 -6.27
N GLU A 138 11.54 1.98 -6.54
CA GLU A 138 10.22 1.89 -7.17
C GLU A 138 9.13 2.46 -6.25
N VAL A 139 9.13 2.09 -4.95
CA VAL A 139 8.17 2.64 -3.99
C VAL A 139 8.30 4.16 -3.87
N GLN A 140 9.53 4.69 -3.77
CA GLN A 140 9.74 6.14 -3.77
C GLN A 140 9.27 6.80 -5.06
N THR A 141 9.48 6.16 -6.21
CA THR A 141 8.99 6.65 -7.50
C THR A 141 7.47 6.72 -7.52
N ASN A 142 6.79 5.72 -6.97
CA ASN A 142 5.34 5.75 -6.80
C ASN A 142 4.91 6.96 -5.96
N PHE A 143 5.54 7.22 -4.80
CA PHE A 143 5.23 8.43 -4.01
C PHE A 143 5.46 9.74 -4.78
N ARG A 144 6.55 9.84 -5.57
CA ARG A 144 6.85 11.01 -6.40
C ARG A 144 5.78 11.26 -7.46
N SER A 145 5.26 10.21 -8.10
CA SER A 145 4.19 10.32 -9.11
C SER A 145 2.89 10.95 -8.57
N PHE A 146 2.64 10.81 -7.26
CA PHE A 146 1.49 11.46 -6.61
C PHE A 146 1.84 12.81 -5.96
N HIS A 147 3.08 13.28 -6.06
CA HIS A 147 3.58 14.48 -5.37
C HIS A 147 3.37 14.40 -3.85
N LEU A 148 3.65 13.22 -3.29
CA LEU A 148 3.47 12.88 -1.88
C LEU A 148 4.76 12.37 -1.21
N LEU A 149 5.89 12.37 -1.91
CA LEU A 149 7.19 12.12 -1.28
C LEU A 149 7.71 13.42 -0.65
N ASP A 150 7.66 13.50 0.68
CA ASP A 150 8.15 14.64 1.45
C ASP A 150 8.81 14.18 2.77
N ASP A 151 9.19 15.14 3.61
CA ASP A 151 9.84 14.95 4.91
C ASP A 151 8.98 14.18 5.94
N ARG A 152 7.72 13.91 5.61
CA ARG A 152 6.80 13.13 6.45
C ARG A 152 6.69 11.67 6.04
N VAL A 153 7.41 11.24 5.00
CA VAL A 153 7.42 9.86 4.53
C VAL A 153 8.78 9.23 4.82
N HIS A 154 8.76 8.18 5.64
CA HIS A 154 9.97 7.48 6.10
C HIS A 154 9.95 6.04 5.63
N PHE A 155 11.13 5.54 5.25
CA PHE A 155 11.30 4.17 4.77
C PHE A 155 12.25 3.42 5.70
N CYS A 156 11.78 2.32 6.28
CA CYS A 156 12.56 1.43 7.11
C CYS A 156 12.82 0.15 6.31
N LYS A 157 14.02 0.06 5.71
CA LYS A 157 14.42 -1.07 4.87
C LYS A 157 14.94 -2.23 5.73
N GLY A 158 14.33 -3.39 5.58
CA GLY A 158 14.76 -4.64 6.20
C GLY A 158 13.58 -5.55 6.54
N TYR A 159 13.86 -6.83 6.75
CA TYR A 159 12.85 -7.72 7.33
C TYR A 159 12.47 -7.22 8.73
N PHE A 160 11.21 -7.41 9.13
CA PHE A 160 10.68 -6.79 10.35
C PHE A 160 11.49 -7.10 11.61
N VAL A 161 12.03 -8.31 11.72
CA VAL A 161 12.88 -8.75 12.83
C VAL A 161 14.22 -7.98 12.94
N ASP A 162 14.66 -7.41 11.83
CA ASP A 162 15.93 -6.67 11.72
C ASP A 162 15.70 -5.14 11.73
N SER A 163 14.51 -4.69 11.34
CA SER A 163 14.21 -3.27 11.12
C SER A 163 13.33 -2.62 12.20
N LEU A 164 12.58 -3.41 12.98
CA LEU A 164 11.77 -2.90 14.09
C LEU A 164 12.47 -3.09 15.44
N PRO A 165 12.31 -2.15 16.40
CA PRO A 165 12.79 -2.31 17.77
C PRO A 165 12.19 -3.55 18.46
N ARG A 166 12.95 -4.11 19.42
CA ARG A 166 12.53 -5.25 20.26
C ARG A 166 11.89 -4.81 21.57
#